data_AF-A0A5J6PDB8-F1
#
_entry.id   AF-A0A5J6PDB8-F1
#
_cell.length_a   1.000
_cell.length_b   1.000
_cell.length_c   1.000
_cell.angle_alpha   90.00
_cell.angle_beta   90.00
_cell.angle_gamma   90.00
#
_symmetry.space_group_name_H-M   'P 1'
#
loop_
_entity.id
_entity.type
_entity.pdbx_description
1 polymer ?
#
loop_
_entity_poly.entity_id
_entity_poly.type
_entity_poly.pdbx_seq_one_letter_code
_entity_poly.pdbx_strand_id
1 'polypeptide(L)' 'MKWLNIVFVLFISACSERGYYESIQTSNRNHCQQLAGSQRDECFRQLGPDYQTYERQRQELLMDDKQEKSKAEKDGEAQE' A
#
# COMPACT_ATOMS: atom_id res chain seq x y z
N MET A 1 -13.90 -11.23 33.03
CA MET A 1 -14.04 -9.84 32.52
C MET A 1 -12.76 -9.25 31.92
N LYS A 2 -11.55 -9.46 32.48
CA LYS A 2 -10.29 -8.93 31.90
C LYS A 2 -9.93 -9.51 30.52
N TRP A 3 -10.33 -10.75 30.22
CA TRP A 3 -10.04 -11.40 28.93
C TRP A 3 -10.89 -10.86 27.77
N LEU A 4 -12.01 -10.20 28.05
CA LEU A 4 -12.87 -9.60 27.02
C LEU A 4 -12.15 -8.43 26.31
N ASN A 5 -11.31 -7.68 27.04
CA ASN A 5 -10.51 -6.59 26.48
C ASN A 5 -9.40 -7.10 25.56
N ILE A 6 -8.83 -8.26 25.84
CA ILE A 6 -7.76 -8.86 25.02
C ILE A 6 -8.33 -9.32 23.67
N VAL A 7 -9.50 -9.94 23.69
CA VAL A 7 -10.20 -10.38 22.47
C VAL A 7 -10.54 -9.19 21.58
N PHE A 8 -11.01 -8.07 22.16
CA PHE A 8 -11.36 -6.87 21.41
C PHE A 8 -10.16 -6.27 20.65
N VAL A 9 -8.96 -6.25 21.24
CA VAL A 9 -7.74 -5.72 20.60
C VAL A 9 -7.31 -6.57 19.39
N LEU A 10 -7.47 -7.90 19.47
CA LEU A 10 -7.10 -8.80 18.38
C LEU A 10 -8.03 -8.71 17.15
N PHE A 11 -9.28 -8.27 17.35
CA PHE A 11 -10.20 -8.07 16.22
C PHE A 11 -9.85 -6.83 15.37
N ILE A 12 -9.16 -5.85 15.93
CA ILE A 12 -8.83 -4.61 15.22
C ILE A 12 -7.66 -4.83 14.24
N SER A 13 -6.79 -5.82 14.48
CA SER A 13 -5.69 -6.16 13.56
C SER A 13 -6.13 -6.98 12.35
N ALA A 14 -7.41 -7.34 12.23
CA ALA A 14 -7.94 -8.10 11.09
C ALA A 14 -8.34 -7.22 9.89
N CYS A 15 -8.15 -5.90 9.96
CA CYS A 15 -8.28 -5.03 8.78
C CYS A 15 -7.24 -5.42 7.73
N SER A 16 -7.65 -6.16 6.71
CA SER A 16 -6.79 -6.51 5.58
C SER A 16 -6.41 -5.26 4.79
N GLU A 17 -5.11 -5.05 4.59
CA GLU A 17 -4.55 -3.92 3.83
C GLU A 17 -5.13 -3.84 2.42
N ARG A 18 -5.35 -5.01 1.79
CA ARG A 18 -6.01 -5.13 0.50
C ARG A 18 -7.43 -4.58 0.50
N GLY A 19 -8.25 -5.02 1.47
CA GLY A 19 -9.65 -4.63 1.55
C GLY A 19 -9.82 -3.13 1.79
N TYR A 20 -8.95 -2.55 2.63
CA TYR A 20 -8.91 -1.12 2.85
C TYR A 20 -8.53 -0.35 1.57
N TYR A 21 -7.44 -0.76 0.90
CA TYR A 21 -6.98 -0.12 -0.33
C TYR A 21 -8.03 -0.18 -1.46
N GLU A 22 -8.58 -1.37 -1.72
CA GLU A 22 -9.58 -1.57 -2.76
C GLU A 22 -10.85 -0.75 -2.49
N SER A 23 -11.25 -0.59 -1.21
CA SER A 23 -12.41 0.23 -0.86
C SER A 23 -12.22 1.71 -1.20
N ILE A 24 -11.04 2.28 -0.92
CA ILE A 24 -10.72 3.67 -1.24
C ILE A 24 -10.65 3.85 -2.75
N GLN A 25 -9.97 2.96 -3.44
CA GLN A 25 -9.80 3.04 -4.90
C GLN A 25 -11.13 2.90 -5.64
N THR A 26 -12.04 2.06 -5.15
CA THR A 26 -13.40 1.93 -5.64
C THR A 26 -14.20 3.22 -5.42
N SER A 27 -14.10 3.82 -4.23
CA SER A 27 -14.74 5.10 -3.93
C SER A 27 -14.25 6.21 -4.89
N ASN A 28 -12.94 6.31 -5.09
CA ASN A 28 -12.35 7.29 -6.00
C ASN A 28 -12.78 7.08 -7.45
N ARG A 29 -12.84 5.82 -7.92
CA ARG A 29 -13.35 5.49 -9.25
C ARG A 29 -14.81 5.89 -9.41
N ASN A 30 -15.65 5.61 -8.42
CA ASN A 30 -17.06 6.00 -8.43
C ASN A 30 -17.23 7.53 -8.41
N HIS A 31 -16.34 8.24 -7.72
CA HIS A 31 -16.29 9.70 -7.76
C HIS A 31 -15.95 10.19 -9.17
N CYS A 32 -14.90 9.68 -9.81
CA CYS A 32 -14.53 10.03 -11.19
C CYS A 32 -15.66 9.78 -12.20
N GLN A 33 -16.45 8.72 -12.00
CA GLN A 33 -17.59 8.42 -12.87
C GLN A 33 -18.72 9.47 -12.81
N GLN A 34 -18.83 10.22 -11.71
CA GLN A 34 -19.83 11.28 -11.54
C GLN A 34 -19.41 12.59 -12.23
N LEU A 35 -18.14 12.75 -12.57
CA LEU A 35 -17.62 13.92 -13.28
C LEU A 35 -17.89 13.80 -14.78
N ALA A 36 -17.94 14.96 -15.47
CA ALA A 36 -18.19 15.04 -16.91
C ALA A 36 -17.06 15.74 -17.65
N GLY A 37 -16.87 15.35 -18.92
CA GLY A 37 -15.89 15.96 -19.82
C GLY A 37 -14.44 15.79 -19.35
N SER A 38 -13.63 16.82 -19.56
CA SER A 38 -12.20 16.81 -19.24
C SER A 38 -11.90 16.54 -17.76
N GLN A 39 -12.79 16.95 -16.85
CA GLN A 39 -12.62 16.73 -15.41
C GLN A 39 -12.67 15.23 -15.06
N ARG A 40 -13.44 14.44 -15.81
CA ARG A 40 -13.48 12.99 -15.64
C ARG A 40 -12.17 12.34 -16.04
N ASP A 41 -11.64 12.72 -17.20
CA ASP A 41 -10.39 12.16 -17.72
C ASP A 41 -9.20 12.49 -16.82
N GLU A 42 -9.15 13.73 -16.32
CA GLU A 42 -8.13 14.16 -15.37
C GLU A 42 -8.24 13.41 -14.04
N CYS A 43 -9.46 13.21 -13.52
CA CYS A 43 -9.69 12.39 -12.33
C CYS A 43 -9.17 10.96 -12.52
N PHE A 44 -9.47 10.33 -13.67
CA PHE A 44 -8.99 8.98 -13.98
C PHE A 44 -7.46 8.90 -14.12
N ARG A 45 -6.78 9.96 -14.58
CA ARG A 45 -5.30 10.01 -14.64
C ARG A 45 -4.65 10.01 -13.27
N GLN A 46 -5.35 10.49 -12.25
CA GLN A 46 -4.83 10.57 -10.88
C GLN A 46 -5.09 9.29 -10.07
N LEU A 47 -5.86 8.34 -10.61
CA LEU A 47 -6.06 7.06 -9.93
C LEU A 47 -4.77 6.24 -9.94
N GLY A 48 -4.43 5.70 -8.78
CA GLY A 48 -3.35 4.73 -8.64
C GLY A 48 -3.65 3.39 -9.35
N PRO A 49 -2.62 2.54 -9.50
CA PRO A 49 -2.76 1.21 -10.10
C PRO A 49 -3.61 0.28 -9.23
N ASP A 50 -4.09 -0.82 -9.79
CA ASP A 50 -4.80 -1.84 -9.01
C ASP A 50 -3.92 -2.41 -7.87
N TYR A 51 -4.56 -2.99 -6.85
CA TYR A 51 -3.85 -3.48 -5.67
C TYR A 51 -2.72 -4.48 -5.99
N GLN A 52 -2.89 -5.36 -6.99
CA GLN A 52 -1.84 -6.35 -7.30
C GLN A 52 -0.61 -5.67 -7.90
N THR A 53 -0.83 -4.67 -8.75
CA THR A 53 0.25 -3.89 -9.35
C THR A 53 0.93 -3.00 -8.30
N TYR A 54 0.15 -2.35 -7.43
CA TYR A 54 0.69 -1.61 -6.27
C TYR A 54 1.56 -2.50 -5.38
N GLU A 55 1.07 -3.69 -5.01
CA GLU A 55 1.79 -4.61 -4.12
C GLU A 55 3.08 -5.11 -4.75
N ARG A 56 3.08 -5.40 -6.06
CA ARG A 56 4.28 -5.79 -6.79
C ARG A 56 5.33 -4.67 -6.79
N GLN A 57 4.93 -3.45 -7.14
CA GLN A 57 5.82 -2.29 -7.14
C GLN A 57 6.38 -2.02 -5.74
N ARG A 58 5.54 -2.16 -4.71
CA ARG A 58 5.96 -2.02 -3.31
C ARG A 58 7.01 -3.05 -2.93
N GLN A 59 6.84 -4.31 -3.34
CA GLN A 59 7.82 -5.36 -3.07
C GLN A 59 9.13 -5.13 -3.81
N GLU A 60 9.08 -4.71 -5.07
CA GLU A 60 10.26 -4.35 -5.85
C GLU A 60 11.10 -3.26 -5.15
N LEU A 61 10.46 -2.18 -4.70
CA LEU A 61 11.13 -1.10 -3.96
C LEU A 61 11.77 -1.60 -2.65
N LEU A 62 11.09 -2.48 -1.92
CA LEU A 62 11.62 -3.05 -0.68
C LEU A 62 12.80 -4.01 -0.92
N MET A 63 12.84 -4.67 -2.09
CA MET A 63 13.95 -5.54 -2.47
C MET A 63 15.18 -4.71 -2.88
N ASP A 64 14.98 -3.63 -3.63
CA ASP A 64 16.04 -2.70 -4.03
C ASP A 64 16.68 -2.03 -2.81
N ASP A 65 15.87 -1.53 -1.87
CA ASP A 65 16.33 -0.97 -0.60
C ASP A 65 17.15 -1.96 0.23
N LYS A 66 16.73 -3.24 0.25
CA LYS A 66 17.44 -4.29 0.98
C LYS A 66 18.78 -4.62 0.32
N GLN A 67 18.84 -4.59 -1.00
CA GLN A 67 20.05 -4.85 -1.77
C GLN A 67 21.06 -3.72 -1.61
N GLU A 68 20.61 -2.46 -1.60
CA GLU A 68 21.47 -1.30 -1.37
C GLU A 68 22.07 -1.31 0.05
N LYS A 69 21.26 -1.61 1.07
CA LYS A 69 21.73 -1.76 2.46
C LYS A 69 22.70 -2.92 2.63
N SER A 70 22.42 -4.07 2.00
CA SER A 70 23.33 -5.22 1.99
C SER A 70 24.68 -4.91 1.36
N LYS A 71 24.72 -4.04 0.36
CA LYS A 71 25.95 -3.64 -0.30
C LYS A 71 26.74 -2.67 0.58
N ALA A 72 26.07 -1.68 1.17
CA ALA A 72 26.67 -0.75 2.12
C ALA A 72 27.22 -1.43 3.38
N GLU A 73 26.56 -2.48 3.87
CA GLU A 73 27.02 -3.27 5.02
C GLU A 73 28.28 -4.10 4.68
N LYS A 74 28.32 -4.73 3.50
CA LYS A 74 29.52 -5.45 3.01
C LYS A 74 30.70 -4.53 2.69
N ASP A 75 30.43 -3.34 2.17
CA ASP A 75 31.45 -2.34 1.89
C ASP A 75 31.99 -1.70 3.20
N GLY A 76 31.20 -1.75 4.29
CA GLY A 76 31.62 -1.35 5.63
C GLY A 76 32.49 -2.37 6.38
N GLU A 77 32.31 -3.67 6.14
CA GLU A 77 33.14 -4.74 6.73
C GLU A 77 34.51 -4.91 6.05
N ALA A 78 34.73 -4.33 4.86
CA ALA A 78 36.03 -4.38 4.16
C ALA A 78 37.05 -3.35 4.66
N GLN A 79 36.72 -2.58 5.70
CA GLN A 79 37.53 -1.47 6.22
C GLN A 79 37.96 -1.63 7.68
N GLU A 80 37.90 -2.84 8.25
CA GLU A 80 38.51 -3.20 9.54
C GLU A 80 39.62 -4.25 9.40
#